data_AF-A0A2J4XUZ9-F1
#
_entry.id   AF-A0A2J4XUZ9-F1
#
_cell.length_a   1.000
_cell.length_b   1.000
_cell.length_c   1.000
_cell.angle_alpha   90.00
_cell.angle_beta   90.00
_cell.angle_gamma   90.00
#
_symmetry.space_group_name_H-M   'P 1'
#
loop_
_entity.id
_entity.type
_entity.pdbx_description
1 polymer ?
#
loop_
_entity_poly.entity_id
_entity_poly.type
_entity_poly.pdbx_seq_one_letter_code
_entity_poly.pdbx_strand_id
1 'polypeptide(L)'
;MERISITERPDWREKATEYGFNFHTMYGEPYWSEEAYYKLTLAQVEKLEDVTAELHQMCLQAVEKVIASDELMAKFRIPKHTWGFVRQSWKTHQPSLYSRLDLAWDGVGEPKLLENNADTPTSLYEAAFFQWIWME
;
A
#
# COMPACT_ATOMS: atom_id res chain seq x y z
N MET A 1 -1.96 18.59 -0.13
CA MET A 1 -2.50 17.70 0.89
C MET A 1 -2.60 18.50 2.17
N GLU A 2 -3.79 18.57 2.76
CA GLU A 2 -4.05 19.41 3.94
C GLU A 2 -4.59 18.54 5.08
N ARG A 3 -4.00 18.62 6.27
CA ARG A 3 -4.51 17.94 7.46
C ARG A 3 -5.55 18.81 8.14
N ILE A 4 -6.76 18.28 8.33
CA ILE A 4 -7.88 18.99 8.97
C ILE A 4 -8.23 18.26 10.27
N SER A 5 -8.08 18.95 11.39
CA SER A 5 -8.46 18.44 12.71
C SER A 5 -9.97 18.43 12.88
N ILE A 6 -10.48 17.37 13.51
CA ILE A 6 -11.91 17.17 13.83
C ILE A 6 -12.06 16.57 15.23
N THR A 7 -13.28 16.57 15.74
CA THR A 7 -13.63 15.78 16.94
C THR A 7 -13.95 14.35 16.51
N GLU A 8 -13.35 13.38 17.19
CA GLU A 8 -13.65 11.96 16.95
C GLU A 8 -15.15 11.68 17.11
N ARG A 9 -15.69 10.74 16.33
CA ARG A 9 -17.08 10.31 16.50
C ARG A 9 -17.22 9.59 17.84
N PRO A 10 -18.27 9.85 18.62
CA PRO A 10 -18.36 9.32 19.98
C PRO A 10 -18.46 7.78 20.05
N ASP A 11 -18.91 7.14 18.96
CA ASP A 11 -19.21 5.71 18.86
C ASP A 11 -18.25 4.92 17.96
N TRP A 12 -17.10 5.51 17.56
CA TRP A 12 -16.25 4.90 16.53
C TRP A 12 -15.62 3.57 16.98
N ARG A 13 -15.33 3.42 18.28
CA ARG A 13 -14.72 2.19 18.84
C ARG A 13 -15.74 1.07 18.94
N GLU A 14 -16.97 1.40 19.28
CA GLU A 14 -18.12 0.48 19.25
C GLU A 14 -18.35 0.00 17.82
N LYS A 15 -18.38 0.90 16.84
CA LYS A 15 -18.47 0.56 15.41
C LYS A 15 -17.27 -0.28 14.93
N ALA A 16 -16.05 0.07 15.34
CA ALA A 16 -14.86 -0.72 15.03
C ALA A 16 -15.01 -2.16 15.52
N THR A 17 -15.50 -2.35 16.75
CA THR A 17 -15.77 -3.66 17.33
C THR A 17 -16.89 -4.39 16.58
N GLU A 18 -18.01 -3.72 16.30
CA GLU A 18 -19.16 -4.27 15.57
C GLU A 18 -18.75 -4.83 14.20
N TYR A 19 -17.91 -4.11 13.46
CA TYR A 19 -17.44 -4.53 12.15
C TYR A 19 -16.15 -5.36 12.16
N GLY A 20 -15.69 -5.80 13.33
CA GLY A 20 -14.56 -6.73 13.47
C GLY A 20 -13.16 -6.10 13.36
N PHE A 21 -13.04 -4.78 13.44
CA PHE A 21 -11.78 -4.04 13.46
C PHE A 21 -11.11 -4.10 14.85
N ASN A 22 -10.83 -5.30 15.35
CA ASN A 22 -10.36 -5.52 16.72
C ASN A 22 -8.93 -5.02 17.03
N PHE A 23 -8.20 -4.56 16.01
CA PHE A 23 -6.85 -4.02 16.13
C PHE A 23 -6.81 -2.50 15.93
N HIS A 24 -7.95 -1.81 16.10
CA HIS A 24 -8.03 -0.36 16.05
C HIS A 24 -7.17 0.35 17.12
N THR A 25 -6.78 -0.37 18.18
CA THR A 25 -5.81 0.02 19.20
C THR A 25 -4.81 -1.12 19.37
N MET A 26 -3.52 -0.84 19.25
CA MET A 26 -2.46 -1.84 19.38
C MET A 26 -1.47 -1.39 20.45
N TYR A 27 -1.14 -2.28 21.39
CA TYR A 27 -0.18 -2.01 22.47
C TYR A 27 -0.50 -0.77 23.33
N GLY A 28 -1.77 -0.39 23.44
CA GLY A 28 -2.23 0.80 24.16
C GLY A 28 -2.24 2.09 23.34
N GLU A 29 -1.77 2.04 22.09
CA GLU A 29 -1.71 3.19 21.18
C GLU A 29 -2.78 3.09 20.08
N PRO A 30 -3.33 4.21 19.59
CA PRO A 30 -4.29 4.20 18.49
C PRO A 30 -3.61 3.74 17.20
N TYR A 31 -4.16 2.69 16.58
CA TYR A 31 -3.79 2.28 15.22
C TYR A 31 -4.64 3.05 14.19
N TRP A 32 -5.94 3.20 14.48
CA TRP A 32 -6.84 4.09 13.76
C TRP A 32 -7.07 5.37 14.58
N SER A 33 -7.01 6.53 13.93
CA SER A 33 -7.22 7.83 14.56
C SER A 33 -8.25 8.64 13.78
N GLU A 34 -9.27 9.13 14.48
CA GLU A 34 -10.29 10.04 13.92
C GLU A 34 -10.10 11.49 14.37
N GLU A 35 -8.93 11.85 14.90
CA GLU A 35 -8.64 13.23 15.35
C GLU A 35 -8.46 14.21 14.17
N ALA A 36 -8.20 13.69 12.98
CA ALA A 36 -8.02 14.46 11.77
C ALA A 36 -8.23 13.60 10.52
N TYR A 37 -8.49 14.25 9.41
CA TYR A 37 -8.41 13.65 8.08
C TYR A 37 -7.52 14.48 7.16
N TYR A 38 -7.09 13.87 6.05
CA TYR A 38 -6.33 14.57 5.01
C TYR A 38 -7.24 14.90 3.83
N LYS A 39 -7.30 16.18 3.46
CA LYS A 39 -7.98 16.67 2.27
C LYS A 39 -6.98 16.70 1.10
N LEU A 40 -7.34 16.04 0.02
CA LEU A 40 -6.62 16.10 -1.25
C LEU A 40 -7.49 16.80 -2.30
N THR A 41 -6.86 17.59 -3.15
CA THR A 41 -7.53 18.11 -4.36
C THR A 41 -7.63 17.00 -5.41
N LEU A 42 -8.59 17.08 -6.33
CA LEU A 42 -8.70 16.12 -7.44
C LEU A 42 -7.37 15.95 -8.21
N ALA A 43 -6.71 17.06 -8.55
CA ALA A 43 -5.41 17.03 -9.22
C ALA A 43 -4.29 16.32 -8.43
N GLN A 44 -4.40 16.26 -7.09
CA GLN A 44 -3.44 15.52 -6.25
C GLN A 44 -3.75 14.03 -6.28
N VAL A 45 -5.03 13.65 -6.33
CA VAL A 45 -5.46 12.25 -6.47
C VAL A 45 -5.06 11.71 -7.85
N GLU A 46 -5.35 12.45 -8.93
CA GLU A 46 -4.97 12.07 -10.29
C GLU A 46 -3.44 11.93 -10.42
N LYS A 47 -2.68 12.85 -9.83
CA LYS A 47 -1.21 12.75 -9.79
C LYS A 47 -0.73 11.48 -9.08
N LEU A 48 -1.36 11.08 -7.98
CA LEU A 48 -1.01 9.83 -7.30
C LEU A 48 -1.39 8.61 -8.14
N GLU A 49 -2.53 8.64 -8.82
CA GLU A 49 -2.95 7.57 -9.73
C GLU A 49 -1.93 7.35 -10.86
N ASP A 50 -1.54 8.43 -11.55
CA ASP A 50 -0.55 8.38 -12.63
C ASP A 50 0.80 7.87 -12.14
N VAL A 51 1.30 8.43 -11.02
CA VAL A 51 2.61 8.07 -10.46
C VAL A 51 2.63 6.62 -9.97
N THR A 52 1.56 6.15 -9.31
CA THR A 52 1.49 4.77 -8.83
C THR A 52 1.39 3.77 -9.97
N ALA A 53 0.68 4.11 -11.06
CA ALA A 53 0.64 3.30 -12.27
C ALA A 53 2.04 3.20 -12.93
N GLU A 54 2.76 4.32 -13.07
CA GLU A 54 4.13 4.35 -13.60
C GLU A 54 5.09 3.53 -12.72
N LEU A 55 5.08 3.76 -11.41
CA LEU A 55 5.93 3.04 -10.45
C LEU A 55 5.65 1.53 -10.48
N HIS A 56 4.39 1.12 -10.59
CA HIS A 56 4.05 -0.29 -10.73
C HIS A 56 4.69 -0.90 -11.97
N GLN A 57 4.59 -0.25 -13.14
CA GLN A 57 5.25 -0.71 -14.36
C GLN A 57 6.78 -0.76 -14.21
N MET A 58 7.39 0.23 -13.56
CA MET A 58 8.83 0.22 -13.28
C MET A 58 9.23 -0.95 -12.38
N CYS A 59 8.42 -1.31 -11.37
CA CYS A 59 8.65 -2.49 -10.54
C CYS A 59 8.59 -3.78 -11.36
N LEU A 60 7.61 -3.92 -12.26
CA LEU A 60 7.52 -5.07 -13.16
C LEU A 60 8.75 -5.18 -14.09
N GLN A 61 9.22 -4.06 -14.63
CA GLN A 61 10.45 -4.02 -15.43
C GLN A 61 11.69 -4.38 -14.61
N ALA A 62 11.74 -4.01 -13.34
CA ALA A 62 12.82 -4.42 -12.44
C ALA A 62 12.79 -5.94 -12.19
N VAL A 63 11.61 -6.53 -12.00
CA VAL A 63 11.45 -7.99 -11.88
C VAL A 63 12.00 -8.70 -13.11
N GLU A 64 11.59 -8.29 -14.32
CA GLU A 64 12.10 -8.84 -15.59
C GLU A 64 13.64 -8.84 -15.65
N LYS A 65 14.27 -7.71 -15.29
CA LYS A 65 15.73 -7.58 -15.26
C LYS A 65 16.38 -8.51 -14.24
N VAL A 66 15.81 -8.61 -13.04
CA VAL A 66 16.36 -9.44 -11.95
C VAL A 66 16.28 -10.92 -12.31
N ILE A 67 15.12 -11.40 -12.78
CA ILE A 67 14.95 -12.83 -13.08
C ILE A 67 15.83 -13.30 -14.24
N ALA A 68 16.19 -12.40 -15.16
CA ALA A 68 17.06 -12.69 -16.31
C ALA A 68 18.55 -12.83 -15.93
N SER A 69 18.95 -12.51 -14.69
CA SER A 69 20.33 -12.53 -14.24
C SER A 69 20.50 -13.33 -12.94
N ASP A 70 21.25 -14.43 -13.01
CA ASP A 70 21.64 -15.22 -11.83
C ASP A 70 22.39 -14.36 -10.78
N GLU A 71 23.19 -13.39 -11.21
CA GLU A 71 23.90 -12.46 -10.33
C GLU A 71 22.91 -11.57 -9.55
N LEU A 72 21.90 -11.02 -10.23
CA LEU A 72 20.88 -10.20 -9.58
C LEU A 72 19.98 -11.04 -8.68
N MET A 73 19.56 -12.24 -9.11
CA MET A 73 18.81 -13.17 -8.26
C MET A 73 19.57 -13.49 -6.97
N ALA A 74 20.89 -13.67 -7.04
CA ALA A 74 21.74 -13.86 -5.86
C ALA A 74 21.85 -12.59 -5.01
N LYS A 75 21.96 -11.41 -5.62
CA LYS A 75 22.00 -10.10 -4.91
C LYS A 75 20.71 -9.82 -4.14
N PHE A 76 19.57 -10.20 -4.69
CA PHE A 76 18.25 -10.15 -4.04
C PHE A 76 18.05 -11.26 -2.99
N ARG A 77 19.07 -12.11 -2.77
CA ARG A 77 19.07 -13.20 -1.80
C ARG A 77 17.95 -14.21 -2.01
N ILE A 78 17.50 -14.38 -3.25
CA ILE A 78 16.53 -15.41 -3.61
C ILE A 78 17.22 -16.77 -3.51
N PRO A 79 16.71 -17.77 -2.76
CA PRO A 79 17.35 -19.06 -2.64
C PRO A 79 17.53 -19.77 -3.98
N LYS A 80 18.74 -20.25 -4.30
CA LYS A 80 19.07 -20.81 -5.62
C LYS A 80 18.14 -21.94 -6.09
N HIS A 81 17.65 -22.76 -5.16
CA HIS A 81 16.74 -23.87 -5.47
C HIS A 81 15.34 -23.40 -5.92
N THR A 82 14.94 -22.15 -5.67
CA THR A 82 13.64 -21.59 -6.09
C THR A 82 13.71 -20.81 -7.41
N TRP A 83 14.89 -20.56 -7.97
CA TRP A 83 15.04 -19.70 -9.15
C TRP A 83 14.24 -20.16 -10.36
N GLY A 84 14.19 -21.47 -10.60
CA GLY A 84 13.37 -22.04 -11.67
C GLY A 84 11.88 -21.76 -11.49
N PHE A 85 11.39 -21.86 -10.24
CA PHE A 85 10.00 -21.57 -9.90
C PHE A 85 9.66 -20.08 -10.10
N VAL A 86 10.50 -19.18 -9.59
CA VAL A 86 10.30 -17.73 -9.74
C VAL A 86 10.27 -17.31 -11.21
N ARG A 87 11.23 -17.79 -12.01
CA ARG A 87 11.27 -17.54 -13.46
C ARG A 87 10.04 -18.09 -14.18
N GLN A 88 9.61 -19.29 -13.82
CA GLN A 88 8.44 -19.92 -14.43
C GLN A 88 7.17 -19.14 -14.12
N SER A 89 6.96 -18.75 -12.86
CA SER A 89 5.82 -17.94 -12.40
C SER A 89 5.67 -16.66 -13.25
N TRP A 90 6.79 -15.94 -13.43
CA TRP A 90 6.82 -14.74 -14.27
C TRP A 90 6.55 -15.02 -15.74
N LYS A 91 7.23 -16.02 -16.33
CA LYS A 91 7.05 -16.41 -17.75
C LYS A 91 5.61 -16.81 -18.08
N THR A 92 4.89 -17.38 -17.13
CA THR A 92 3.48 -17.77 -17.29
C THR A 92 2.49 -16.68 -16.89
N HIS A 93 2.98 -15.48 -16.54
CA HIS A 93 2.14 -14.36 -16.09
C HIS A 93 1.17 -14.76 -14.97
N GLN A 94 1.69 -15.46 -13.95
CA GLN A 94 0.85 -15.78 -12.79
C GLN A 94 0.30 -14.47 -12.19
N PRO A 95 -1.00 -14.41 -11.89
CA PRO A 95 -1.64 -13.17 -11.49
C PRO A 95 -1.15 -12.73 -10.11
N SER A 96 -0.97 -11.42 -9.95
CA SER A 96 -0.93 -10.75 -8.65
C SER A 96 -2.27 -10.05 -8.42
N LEU A 97 -2.79 -10.11 -7.19
CA LEU A 97 -4.10 -9.54 -6.87
C LEU A 97 -4.00 -8.02 -6.67
N TYR A 98 -3.08 -7.58 -5.82
CA TYR A 98 -2.83 -6.16 -5.53
C TYR A 98 -1.47 -5.96 -4.85
N SER A 99 -1.03 -4.71 -4.77
CA SER A 99 0.18 -4.27 -4.05
C SER A 99 -0.09 -2.96 -3.32
N ARG A 100 0.61 -2.70 -2.21
CA ARG A 100 0.61 -1.39 -1.54
C ARG A 100 1.93 -0.67 -1.80
N LEU A 101 1.86 0.55 -2.32
CA LEU A 101 3.01 1.41 -2.51
C LEU A 101 3.08 2.44 -1.40
N ASP A 102 4.24 2.52 -0.75
CA ASP A 102 4.47 3.48 0.32
C ASP A 102 5.23 4.67 -0.27
N LEU A 103 4.61 5.85 -0.21
CA LEU A 103 5.12 7.07 -0.84
C LEU A 103 5.43 8.13 0.21
N ALA A 104 6.56 8.83 0.02
CA ALA A 104 6.85 10.10 0.69
C ALA A 104 6.43 11.26 -0.21
N TRP A 105 5.45 12.04 0.23
CA TRP A 105 4.95 13.19 -0.50
C TRP A 105 4.21 14.17 0.42
N ASP A 106 4.42 15.48 0.23
CA ASP A 106 3.75 16.54 1.00
C ASP A 106 2.54 17.14 0.23
N GLY A 107 2.26 16.64 -0.97
CA GLY A 107 1.20 17.14 -1.85
C GLY A 107 1.68 18.16 -2.88
N VAL A 108 2.98 18.47 -2.95
CA VAL A 108 3.61 19.33 -3.95
C VAL A 108 4.80 18.60 -4.59
N GLY A 109 5.03 18.83 -5.88
CA GLY A 109 6.13 18.18 -6.61
C GLY A 109 5.91 16.67 -6.79
N GLU A 110 6.99 15.92 -6.88
CA GLU A 110 6.96 14.50 -7.25
C GLU A 110 6.97 13.57 -6.02
N PRO A 111 5.97 12.66 -5.87
CA PRO A 111 6.01 11.61 -4.87
C PRO A 111 7.25 10.73 -5.01
N LYS A 112 7.79 10.26 -3.88
CA LYS A 112 8.95 9.35 -3.86
C LYS A 112 8.54 7.98 -3.32
N LEU A 113 8.83 6.93 -4.08
CA LEU A 113 8.62 5.56 -3.65
C LEU A 113 9.62 5.19 -2.54
N LEU A 114 9.10 4.75 -1.40
CA LEU A 114 9.87 4.18 -0.30
C LEU A 114 9.94 2.67 -0.44
N GLU A 115 8.79 2.01 -0.61
CA GLU A 115 8.70 0.57 -0.76
C GLU A 115 7.48 0.12 -1.58
N ASN A 116 7.58 -1.08 -2.16
CA ASN A 116 6.48 -1.78 -2.84
C ASN A 116 6.19 -3.10 -2.12
N ASN A 117 5.09 -3.12 -1.38
CA ASN A 117 4.57 -4.30 -0.70
C ASN A 117 3.70 -5.13 -1.64
N ALA A 118 4.33 -6.01 -2.42
CA ALA A 118 3.65 -6.82 -3.44
C ALA A 118 3.41 -8.30 -3.05
N ASP A 119 3.87 -8.74 -1.88
CA ASP A 119 3.72 -10.13 -1.40
C ASP A 119 2.55 -10.26 -0.42
N THR A 120 2.62 -9.54 0.70
CA THR A 120 1.59 -9.52 1.74
C THR A 120 1.11 -8.10 2.07
N PRO A 121 0.55 -7.36 1.09
CA PRO A 121 0.01 -6.04 1.38
C PRO A 121 -1.13 -6.12 2.43
N THR A 122 -1.18 -5.13 3.32
CA THR A 122 -2.26 -4.91 4.29
C THR A 122 -2.94 -3.56 4.02
N SER A 123 -3.93 -3.18 4.85
CA SER A 123 -4.63 -1.87 4.81
C SER A 123 -5.84 -1.75 3.89
N LEU A 124 -6.21 -2.80 3.13
CA LEU A 124 -7.40 -2.75 2.25
C LEU A 124 -8.71 -2.64 3.03
N TYR A 125 -8.83 -3.35 4.16
CA TYR A 125 -10.02 -3.29 5.01
C TYR A 125 -10.21 -1.88 5.58
N GLU A 126 -9.12 -1.28 6.09
CA GLU A 126 -9.11 0.07 6.64
C GLU A 126 -9.48 1.11 5.58
N ALA A 127 -8.80 1.09 4.42
CA ALA A 127 -8.96 2.11 3.39
C ALA A 127 -10.28 1.99 2.60
N ALA A 128 -10.80 0.77 2.38
CA ALA A 128 -11.98 0.56 1.53
C ALA A 128 -13.28 0.45 2.34
N PHE A 129 -13.27 -0.23 3.48
CA PHE A 129 -14.47 -0.48 4.26
C PHE A 129 -14.58 0.48 5.44
N PHE A 130 -13.59 0.51 6.33
CA PHE A 130 -13.73 1.27 7.56
C PHE A 130 -13.67 2.80 7.33
N GLN A 131 -12.86 3.25 6.39
CA GLN A 131 -12.86 4.65 5.94
C GLN A 131 -14.18 5.07 5.29
N TRP A 132 -14.90 4.15 4.64
CA TRP A 132 -16.24 4.41 4.11
C TRP A 132 -17.26 4.56 5.25
N ILE A 133 -17.24 3.66 6.24
CA ILE A 133 -18.04 3.80 7.47
C ILE A 133 -17.70 5.09 8.22
N TRP A 134 -16.46 5.60 8.11
CA TRP A 134 -16.09 6.91 8.66
C TRP A 134 -16.75 8.09 7.95
N MET A 135 -16.89 7.99 6.63
CA MET A 135 -17.48 9.03 5.80
C MET A 135 -19.01 9.13 5.94
N GLU A 136 -19.70 8.00 6.17
CA GLU A 136 -21.15 7.94 6.42
C GLU A 136 -21.56 8.48 7.80
#